data_AF-A0A661UJL9-F1
#
_entry.id   AF-A0A661UJL9-F1
#
_cell.length_a   1.000
_cell.length_b   1.000
_cell.length_c   1.000
_cell.angle_alpha   90.00
_cell.angle_beta   90.00
_cell.angle_gamma   90.00
#
_symmetry.space_group_name_H-M   'P 1'
#
loop_
_entity.id
_entity.type
_entity.pdbx_description
1 polymer ?
#
loop_
_entity_poly.entity_id
_entity_poly.type
_entity_poly.pdbx_seq_one_letter_code
_entity_poly.pdbx_strand_id
1 'polypeptide(L)'
;KRNFGFPLGILENEPADIAIFDYQPATPFDENTFLGHFIYGITESQARWVLKKYHILLDDFQLKTNEKYADLIKNSVSISQNLFDRFKLIKD
;
A
#
# COMPACT_ATOMS: atom_id res chain seq x y z
N LYS A 1 17.06 -4.44 9.04
CA LYS A 1 18.22 -4.89 8.23
C LYS A 1 18.38 -6.41 8.07
N ARG A 2 18.13 -7.21 9.13
CA ARG A 2 18.77 -8.53 9.30
C ARG A 2 18.29 -9.70 8.41
N ASN A 3 17.04 -9.77 7.95
CA ASN A 3 16.59 -10.94 7.17
C ASN A 3 16.82 -10.81 5.65
N PHE A 4 16.89 -9.58 5.14
CA PHE A 4 17.04 -9.30 3.71
C PHE A 4 18.30 -8.48 3.37
N GLY A 5 19.13 -8.12 4.36
CA GLY A 5 20.39 -7.40 4.15
C GLY A 5 20.27 -5.92 3.78
N PHE A 6 19.06 -5.34 3.69
CA PHE A 6 18.88 -3.95 3.28
C PHE A 6 18.91 -2.95 4.45
N PRO A 7 19.50 -1.74 4.26
CA PRO A 7 19.41 -0.64 5.21
C PRO A 7 18.05 0.05 5.10
N LEU A 8 17.04 -0.56 5.71
CA LEU A 8 15.67 -0.03 5.76
C LEU A 8 15.35 0.41 7.19
N GLY A 9 14.67 1.55 7.31
CA GLY A 9 14.31 2.20 8.55
C GLY A 9 14.02 3.69 8.37
N ILE A 10 13.78 4.40 9.47
CA ILE A 10 13.66 5.86 9.53
C ILE A 10 14.90 6.39 10.25
N LEU A 11 16.07 6.18 9.63
CA LEU A 11 17.36 6.62 10.15
C LEU A 11 18.02 7.58 9.17
N GLU A 12 18.87 8.45 9.68
CA GLU A 12 19.67 9.35 8.86
C GLU A 12 20.52 8.56 7.85
N ASN A 13 20.63 9.07 6.63
CA ASN A 13 21.35 8.45 5.51
C ASN A 13 20.76 7.11 4.99
N GLU A 14 19.56 6.71 5.44
CA GLU A 14 18.82 5.59 4.85
C GLU A 14 17.82 6.07 3.76
N PRO A 15 17.45 5.21 2.80
CA PRO A 15 16.42 5.52 1.82
C PRO A 15 15.11 5.99 2.47
N ALA A 16 14.54 7.09 1.97
CA ALA A 16 13.22 7.56 2.37
C ALA A 16 12.10 6.69 1.76
N ASP A 17 11.98 5.47 2.26
CA ASP A 17 10.89 4.54 1.95
C ASP A 17 9.81 4.68 3.03
N ILE A 18 8.86 5.58 2.80
CA ILE A 18 7.89 6.05 3.82
C ILE A 18 6.47 5.93 3.27
N ALA A 19 5.56 5.37 4.07
CA ALA A 19 4.13 5.42 3.83
C ALA A 19 3.47 6.29 4.90
N ILE A 20 2.59 7.19 4.46
CA ILE A 20 1.88 8.13 5.33
C ILE A 20 0.40 7.78 5.30
N PHE A 21 -0.17 7.59 6.49
CA PHE A 21 -1.57 7.21 6.69
C PHE A 21 -2.26 8.34 7.44
N ASP A 22 -3.39 8.80 6.91
CA ASP A 22 -4.24 9.79 7.58
C ASP A 22 -5.27 9.07 8.45
N TYR A 23 -4.75 8.41 9.49
CA TYR A 23 -5.54 7.53 10.34
C TYR A 23 -6.37 8.35 11.34
N GLN A 24 -7.70 8.15 11.32
CA GLN A 24 -8.62 8.74 12.28
C GLN A 24 -9.10 7.67 13.28
N PRO A 25 -8.56 7.64 14.51
CA PRO A 25 -8.92 6.63 15.48
C PRO A 25 -10.34 6.84 16.01
N ALA A 26 -11.12 5.75 16.11
CA ALA A 26 -12.46 5.76 16.72
C ALA A 26 -12.45 5.64 18.25
N THR A 27 -11.27 5.39 18.84
CA THR A 27 -11.03 5.24 20.28
C THR A 27 -9.80 6.07 20.68
N PRO A 28 -9.57 6.34 21.98
CA PRO A 28 -8.39 7.09 22.41
C PRO A 28 -7.08 6.50 21.88
N PHE A 29 -6.24 7.36 21.30
CA PHE A 29 -4.97 7.00 20.70
C PHE A 29 -3.82 7.54 21.55
N ASP A 30 -3.16 6.64 22.27
CA ASP A 30 -2.02 6.94 23.14
C ASP A 30 -1.00 5.79 23.13
N GLU A 31 0.08 5.91 23.91
CA GLU A 31 1.16 4.91 23.96
C GLU A 31 0.69 3.51 24.37
N ASN A 32 -0.36 3.40 25.20
CA ASN A 32 -0.91 2.13 25.66
C ASN A 32 -1.83 1.50 24.62
N THR A 33 -2.49 2.31 23.79
CA THR A 33 -3.42 1.83 22.74
C THR A 33 -2.79 1.77 21.35
N PHE A 34 -1.61 2.38 21.16
CA PHE A 34 -0.92 2.50 19.87
C PHE A 34 -0.81 1.18 19.15
N LEU A 35 -0.36 0.11 19.82
CA LEU A 35 -0.12 -1.18 19.16
C LEU A 35 -1.42 -1.78 18.59
N GLY A 36 -2.53 -1.64 19.31
CA GLY A 36 -3.84 -2.09 18.84
C GLY A 36 -4.30 -1.28 17.64
N HIS A 37 -4.17 0.06 17.71
CA HIS A 37 -4.45 0.94 16.58
C HIS A 37 -3.54 0.66 15.39
N PHE A 38 -2.27 0.34 15.61
CA PHE A 38 -1.32 0.03 14.56
C PHE A 38 -1.72 -1.24 13.81
N ILE A 39 -1.94 -2.34 14.53
CA ILE A 39 -2.22 -3.67 13.95
C ILE A 39 -3.63 -3.78 13.37
N TYR A 40 -4.62 -3.13 13.99
CA TYR A 40 -6.03 -3.34 13.62
C TYR A 40 -6.69 -2.10 12.99
N GLY A 41 -5.97 -0.99 12.89
CA GLY A 41 -6.48 0.27 12.34
C GLY A 41 -5.60 0.81 11.22
N ILE A 42 -4.38 1.21 11.56
CA ILE A 42 -3.45 1.89 10.63
C ILE A 42 -3.06 0.96 9.48
N THR A 43 -2.72 -0.30 9.73
CA THR A 43 -2.34 -1.25 8.67
C THR A 43 -3.48 -1.58 7.71
N GLU A 44 -4.73 -1.45 8.16
CA GLU A 44 -5.92 -1.65 7.32
C GLU A 44 -6.38 -0.35 6.63
N SER A 45 -5.82 0.78 7.01
CA SER A 45 -6.12 2.07 6.40
C SER A 45 -5.37 2.25 5.08
N GLN A 46 -5.98 2.98 4.15
CA GLN A 46 -5.31 3.30 2.89
C GLN A 46 -4.19 4.31 3.15
N ALA A 47 -2.98 3.99 2.67
CA ALA A 47 -1.91 4.98 2.62
C ALA A 47 -2.35 6.14 1.73
N ARG A 48 -2.16 7.37 2.21
CA ARG A 48 -2.50 8.59 1.47
C ARG A 48 -1.33 9.06 0.59
N TRP A 49 -0.11 8.92 1.12
CA TRP A 49 1.13 9.18 0.37
C TRP A 49 2.13 8.03 0.56
N VAL A 50 2.88 7.73 -0.49
CA VAL A 50 3.96 6.74 -0.45
C VAL A 50 5.16 7.29 -1.19
N LEU A 51 6.29 7.35 -0.48
CA LEU A 51 7.58 7.75 -1.01
C LEU A 51 8.51 6.53 -1.06
N LYS A 52 9.32 6.47 -2.11
CA LYS A 52 10.39 5.49 -2.25
C LYS A 52 11.66 6.20 -2.70
N LYS A 53 12.68 6.20 -1.85
CA LYS A 53 13.89 7.02 -2.01
C LYS A 53 13.53 8.49 -2.26
N TYR A 54 13.73 8.98 -3.48
CA TYR A 54 13.49 10.37 -3.88
C TYR A 54 12.25 10.53 -4.77
N HIS A 55 11.40 9.50 -4.86
CA HIS A 55 10.22 9.50 -5.74
C HIS A 55 8.93 9.35 -4.94
N ILE A 56 7.93 10.16 -5.28
CA ILE A 56 6.56 9.97 -4.81
C ILE A 56 5.92 8.90 -5.71
N LEU A 57 5.52 7.78 -5.13
CA LEU A 57 4.81 6.70 -5.81
C LEU A 57 3.30 6.94 -5.77
N LEU A 58 2.78 7.35 -4.60
CA LEU A 58 1.38 7.66 -4.37
C LEU A 58 1.28 9.07 -3.79
N ASP A 59 0.43 9.90 -4.40
CA ASP A 59 0.19 11.29 -4.00
C ASP A 59 -1.30 11.55 -3.86
N ASP A 60 -1.76 11.73 -2.61
CA ASP A 60 -3.17 11.89 -2.25
C ASP A 60 -4.08 10.86 -2.96
N PHE A 61 -3.80 9.58 -2.69
CA PHE A 61 -4.47 8.43 -3.30
C PHE A 61 -4.29 8.28 -4.83
N GLN A 62 -3.52 9.14 -5.50
CA GLN A 62 -3.23 9.04 -6.92
C GLN A 62 -1.86 8.40 -7.17
N LEU A 63 -1.84 7.26 -7.87
CA LEU A 63 -0.60 6.61 -8.25
C LEU A 63 0.10 7.42 -9.35
N LYS A 64 1.26 8.02 -9.03
CA LYS A 64 2.01 8.87 -9.97
C LYS A 64 2.60 8.10 -11.16
N THR A 65 2.69 6.78 -11.05
CA THR A 65 3.21 5.90 -12.10
C THR A 65 2.12 5.32 -13.00
N ASN A 66 0.90 5.87 -12.99
CA ASN A 66 -0.23 5.35 -13.77
C ASN A 66 0.07 5.25 -15.28
N GLU A 67 0.70 6.25 -15.89
CA GLU A 67 1.06 6.18 -17.32
C GLU A 67 2.04 5.04 -17.61
N LYS A 68 3.03 4.84 -16.73
CA LYS A 68 4.01 3.75 -16.83
C LYS A 68 3.36 2.36 -16.74
N TYR A 69 2.22 2.24 -16.08
CA TYR A 69 1.55 0.97 -15.82
C TYR A 69 0.20 0.83 -16.55
N ALA A 70 -0.13 1.73 -17.48
CA ALA A 70 -1.41 1.72 -18.18
C ALA A 70 -1.69 0.37 -18.87
N ASP A 71 -0.69 -0.19 -19.56
CA ASP A 71 -0.81 -1.50 -20.22
C ASP A 71 -1.01 -2.65 -19.22
N LEU A 72 -0.33 -2.59 -18.06
CA LEU A 72 -0.49 -3.58 -17.00
C LEU A 72 -1.90 -3.53 -16.40
N ILE A 73 -2.45 -2.33 -16.19
CA ILE A 73 -3.82 -2.13 -15.70
C ILE A 73 -4.82 -2.68 -16.73
N LYS A 74 -4.65 -2.35 -18.01
CA LYS A 74 -5.51 -2.87 -19.08
C LYS A 74 -5.49 -4.40 -19.14
N ASN A 75 -4.29 -4.99 -19.03
CA ASN A 75 -4.11 -6.43 -19.04
C ASN A 75 -4.74 -7.09 -17.80
N SER A 76 -4.58 -6.50 -16.61
CA SER A 76 -5.13 -7.05 -15.37
C SER A 76 -6.66 -7.11 -15.40
N VAL A 77 -7.33 -6.10 -15.98
CA VAL A 77 -8.79 -6.10 -16.20
C VAL A 77 -9.20 -7.25 -17.11
N SER A 78 -8.51 -7.44 -18.23
CA SER A 78 -8.81 -8.55 -19.15
C SER A 78 -8.63 -9.92 -18.50
N ILE A 79 -7.55 -10.11 -17.73
CA ILE A 79 -7.29 -11.35 -16.99
C ILE A 79 -8.39 -11.59 -15.94
N SER A 80 -8.79 -10.55 -15.19
CA SER A 80 -9.83 -10.65 -14.17
C SER A 80 -11.17 -11.08 -14.79
N GLN A 81 -11.55 -10.48 -15.92
CA GLN A 81 -12.77 -10.85 -16.65
C GLN A 81 -12.75 -12.32 -17.08
N ASN A 82 -11.64 -12.75 -17.70
CA ASN A 82 -11.48 -14.14 -18.14
C ASN A 82 -11.54 -15.13 -16.96
N LEU A 83 -10.95 -14.79 -15.82
CA LEU A 83 -11.04 -15.61 -14.60
C LEU A 83 -12.47 -15.70 -14.09
N PHE A 84 -13.21 -14.59 -14.09
CA PHE A 84 -14.60 -14.56 -13.64
C PHE A 84 -15.53 -15.34 -14.55
N ASP A 85 -15.33 -15.26 -15.87
CA ASP A 85 -16.14 -16.01 -16.83
C ASP A 85 -15.90 -17.52 -16.72
N ARG A 86 -14.65 -17.94 -16.47
CA ARG A 86 -14.35 -19.35 -16.13
C ARG A 86 -15.08 -19.81 -14.88
N PHE A 87 -15.20 -18.95 -13.86
CA PHE A 87 -15.92 -19.29 -12.64
C PHE A 87 -17.43 -19.48 -12.88
N LYS A 88 -18.04 -18.64 -13.74
CA LYS A 88 -19.47 -18.80 -14.11
C LYS A 88 -19.73 -20.15 -14.78
N LEU A 89 -18.85 -20.55 -15.70
CA LEU A 89 -18.97 -21.82 -16.43
C LEU A 89 -18.85 -23.08 -15.55
N ILE A 90 -18.36 -22.95 -14.31
CA ILE A 90 -18.27 -24.07 -13.34
C ILE A 90 -19.56 -24.18 -12.49
N LYS A 91 -20.39 -23.14 -12.45
CA LYS A 91 -21.61 -23.10 -11.64
C LYS A 91 -22.87 -23.58 -12.38
N ASP A 92 -22.78 -23.78 -13.69
CA ASP A 92 -23.82 -24.38 -14.55
C ASP A 92 -23.43 -25.82 -14.92
#